data_AF-A0A7X3PUR4-F1
#
_entry.id   AF-A0A7X3PUR4-F1
#
_cell.length_a   1.000
_cell.length_b   1.000
_cell.length_c   1.000
_cell.angle_alpha   90.00
_cell.angle_beta   90.00
_cell.angle_gamma   90.00
#
_symmetry.space_group_name_H-M   'P 1'
#
loop_
_entity.id
_entity.type
_entity.pdbx_description
1 polymer ?
#
loop_
_entity_poly.entity_id
_entity_poly.type
_entity_poly.pdbx_seq_one_letter_code
_entity_poly.pdbx_strand_id
1 'polypeptide(L)'
;MTEKLYEAAFPYAEDILALPVEDLDQTAKWYGAAFGLVEVERRDDPVPTVILERDGVQIGFAVNGGDASQEGAAILVSDIHKA
;
A
#
# COMPACT_ATOMS: atom_id res chain seq x y z
N MET A 1 23.62 -2.16 8.11
CA MET A 1 22.44 -2.13 7.22
C MET A 1 21.38 -2.93 7.92
N THR A 2 20.25 -2.31 8.25
CA THR A 2 19.11 -3.05 8.82
C THR A 2 18.58 -3.98 7.74
N GLU A 3 18.34 -5.24 8.09
CA GLU A 3 17.74 -6.21 7.18
C GLU A 3 16.33 -5.75 6.81
N LYS A 4 16.01 -5.75 5.51
CA LYS A 4 14.68 -5.37 5.03
C LYS A 4 13.68 -6.45 5.42
N LEU A 5 12.56 -6.05 5.99
CA LEU A 5 11.47 -6.97 6.27
C LEU A 5 10.54 -7.11 5.06
N TYR A 6 10.27 -6.01 4.38
CA TYR A 6 9.41 -5.98 3.19
C TYR A 6 10.31 -6.05 1.96
N GLU A 7 10.10 -7.04 1.11
CA GLU A 7 10.97 -7.32 -0.04
C GLU A 7 10.30 -6.93 -1.37
N ALA A 8 9.00 -7.20 -1.52
CA ALA A 8 8.23 -6.86 -2.72
C ALA A 8 6.71 -6.86 -2.42
N ALA A 9 5.92 -6.27 -3.32
CA ALA A 9 4.46 -6.34 -3.32
C ALA A 9 3.94 -6.79 -4.70
N PHE A 10 2.91 -7.62 -4.70
CA PHE A 10 2.34 -8.24 -5.90
C PHE A 10 0.83 -7.99 -5.93
N PRO A 11 0.32 -7.18 -6.87
CA PRO A 11 -1.11 -6.93 -6.97
C PRO A 11 -1.85 -8.17 -7.47
N TYR A 12 -3.08 -8.36 -7.01
CA TYR A 12 -4.00 -9.35 -7.57
C TYR A 12 -4.61 -8.88 -8.89
N ALA A 13 -4.71 -7.56 -9.07
CA ALA A 13 -5.13 -6.89 -10.29
C ALA A 13 -3.91 -6.27 -11.02
N GLU A 14 -4.11 -5.18 -11.75
CA GLU A 14 -3.11 -4.64 -12.68
C GLU A 14 -2.11 -3.66 -12.04
N ASP A 15 -2.55 -2.82 -11.08
CA ASP A 15 -1.73 -1.71 -10.57
C ASP A 15 -1.59 -1.72 -9.04
N ILE A 16 -0.37 -2.00 -8.58
CA ILE A 16 0.00 -1.98 -7.15
C ILE A 16 -0.01 -0.56 -6.55
N LEU A 17 0.02 0.48 -7.41
CA LEU A 17 0.03 1.88 -7.00
C LEU A 17 -1.36 2.52 -7.03
N ALA A 18 -2.41 1.74 -7.26
CA ALA A 18 -3.79 2.25 -7.36
C ALA A 18 -4.84 1.27 -6.79
N LEU A 19 -4.56 0.61 -5.65
CA LEU A 19 -5.55 -0.25 -5.00
C LEU A 19 -6.78 0.58 -4.57
N PRO A 20 -8.01 0.10 -4.85
CA PRO A 20 -9.23 0.86 -4.58
C PRO A 20 -9.48 1.02 -3.09
N VAL A 21 -9.78 2.25 -2.66
CA VAL A 21 -10.22 2.58 -1.29
C VAL A 21 -11.27 3.69 -1.32
N GLU A 22 -12.02 3.84 -0.23
CA GLU A 22 -13.05 4.89 -0.09
C GLU A 22 -12.50 6.17 0.57
N ASP A 23 -11.48 6.04 1.43
CA ASP A 23 -10.93 7.15 2.23
C ASP A 23 -9.40 7.02 2.37
N LEU A 24 -8.65 8.00 1.85
CA LEU A 24 -7.19 7.97 1.86
C LEU A 24 -6.59 8.23 3.24
N ASP A 25 -7.23 9.05 4.08
CA ASP A 25 -6.72 9.40 5.40
C ASP A 25 -6.90 8.24 6.37
N GLN A 26 -8.06 7.58 6.32
CA GLN A 26 -8.29 6.35 7.06
C GLN A 26 -7.35 5.23 6.61
N THR A 27 -7.16 5.09 5.29
CA THR A 27 -6.25 4.10 4.69
C THR A 27 -4.81 4.33 5.16
N ALA A 28 -4.28 5.53 4.99
CA ALA A 28 -2.91 5.87 5.38
C ALA A 28 -2.67 5.60 6.88
N LYS A 29 -3.62 5.99 7.72
CA LYS A 29 -3.54 5.75 9.17
C LYS A 29 -3.55 4.25 9.51
N TRP A 30 -4.44 3.48 8.88
CA TRP A 30 -4.58 2.05 9.18
C TRP A 30 -3.35 1.27 8.72
N TYR A 31 -2.90 1.46 7.48
CA TYR A 31 -1.73 0.78 6.94
C TYR A 31 -0.42 1.22 7.62
N GLY A 32 -0.33 2.47 8.05
CA GLY A 32 0.79 2.91 8.88
C GLY A 32 0.82 2.25 10.25
N ALA A 33 -0.33 2.06 10.89
CA ALA A 33 -0.42 1.40 12.19
C ALA A 33 -0.24 -0.13 12.11
N ALA A 34 -0.82 -0.77 11.09
CA ALA A 34 -0.85 -2.22 10.97
C ALA A 34 0.40 -2.80 10.29
N PHE A 35 0.94 -2.11 9.28
CA PHE A 35 2.06 -2.59 8.45
C PHE A 35 3.33 -1.74 8.60
N GLY A 36 3.29 -0.68 9.41
CA GLY A 36 4.44 0.22 9.58
C GLY A 36 4.80 1.00 8.30
N LEU A 37 3.85 1.14 7.37
CA LEU A 37 4.04 1.88 6.13
C LEU A 37 4.03 3.39 6.42
N VAL A 38 4.82 4.15 5.66
CA VAL A 38 4.87 5.62 5.77
C VAL A 38 4.43 6.25 4.47
N GLU A 39 3.69 7.36 4.55
CA GLU A 39 3.30 8.12 3.36
C GLU A 39 4.54 8.77 2.71
N VAL A 40 4.72 8.54 1.41
CA VAL A 40 5.83 9.10 0.62
C VAL A 40 5.36 9.98 -0.53
N GLU A 41 4.12 9.82 -0.99
CA GLU A 41 3.50 10.66 -2.00
C GLU A 41 1.99 10.76 -1.75
N ARG A 42 1.42 11.94 -1.99
CA ARG A 42 -0.02 12.18 -2.06
C ARG A 42 -0.33 13.13 -3.19
N ARG A 43 -1.39 12.83 -3.93
CA ARG A 43 -1.87 13.62 -5.07
C ARG A 43 -3.38 13.59 -5.15
N ASP A 44 -3.96 14.68 -5.63
CA ASP A 44 -5.41 14.83 -5.81
C ASP A 44 -5.86 14.53 -7.26
N ASP A 45 -4.98 14.77 -8.24
CA ASP A 45 -5.26 14.60 -9.68
C ASP A 45 -4.35 13.52 -10.32
N PRO A 46 -4.83 12.80 -11.36
CA PRO A 46 -6.19 12.81 -11.92
C PRO A 46 -7.20 12.00 -11.08
N VAL A 47 -6.70 11.21 -10.12
CA VAL A 47 -7.49 10.45 -9.15
C VAL A 47 -6.81 10.61 -7.79
N PRO A 48 -7.54 10.96 -6.72
CA PRO A 48 -6.96 11.05 -5.39
C PRO A 48 -6.23 9.75 -5.02
N THR A 49 -4.94 9.87 -4.73
CA THR A 49 -4.04 8.73 -4.48
C THR A 49 -3.07 9.04 -3.34
N VAL A 50 -2.78 8.04 -2.51
CA VAL A 50 -1.67 8.05 -1.56
C VAL A 50 -0.74 6.86 -1.81
N ILE A 51 0.57 7.09 -1.86
CA ILE A 51 1.59 6.04 -1.92
C ILE A 51 2.24 5.90 -0.55
N LEU A 52 2.20 4.68 -0.02
CA LEU A 52 2.83 4.32 1.23
C LEU A 52 4.04 3.41 0.96
N GLU A 53 5.08 3.51 1.78
CA GLU A 53 6.32 2.76 1.64
C GLU A 53 6.77 2.12 2.95
N ARG A 54 7.38 0.93 2.85
CA ARG A 54 8.26 0.37 3.89
C ARG A 54 9.40 -0.40 3.24
N ASP A 55 10.61 -0.19 3.74
CA ASP A 55 11.83 -0.84 3.25
C ASP A 55 12.09 -0.67 1.72
N GLY A 56 11.54 0.39 1.12
CA GLY A 56 11.58 0.64 -0.32
C GLY A 56 10.52 -0.11 -1.13
N VAL A 57 9.59 -0.84 -0.50
CA VAL A 57 8.41 -1.42 -1.16
C VAL A 57 7.27 -0.41 -1.09
N GLN A 58 6.73 -0.04 -2.24
CA GLN A 58 5.64 0.93 -2.37
C GLN A 58 4.32 0.24 -2.68
N ILE A 59 3.24 0.74 -2.05
CA ILE A 59 1.86 0.34 -2.30
C ILE A 59 1.04 1.62 -2.38
N GLY A 60 0.25 1.76 -3.44
CA GLY A 60 -0.60 2.92 -3.65
C GLY A 60 -2.06 2.60 -3.50
N PHE A 61 -2.80 3.55 -2.97
CA PHE A 61 -4.24 3.48 -2.72
C PHE A 61 -4.92 4.66 -3.36
N ALA A 62 -6.02 4.42 -4.08
CA ALA A 62 -6.72 5.43 -4.86
C ALA A 62 -8.23 5.37 -4.66
N VAL A 63 -8.89 6.53 -4.64
CA VAL A 63 -10.36 6.62 -4.67
C VAL A 63 -10.84 6.55 -6.12
N ASN A 64 -10.74 5.36 -6.71
CA ASN A 64 -10.95 5.11 -8.13
C ASN A 64 -12.27 4.38 -8.47
N GLY A 65 -13.07 4.03 -7.44
CA GLY A 65 -14.35 3.33 -7.62
C GLY A 65 -14.24 1.82 -7.92
N GLY A 66 -13.05 1.23 -7.79
CA GLY A 66 -12.87 -0.22 -7.85
C GLY A 66 -13.40 -0.96 -6.61
N ASP A 67 -13.24 -2.28 -6.59
CA ASP A 67 -13.79 -3.14 -5.52
C ASP A 67 -12.67 -3.63 -4.58
N ALA A 68 -12.55 -2.98 -3.41
CA ALA A 68 -11.57 -3.32 -2.38
C ALA A 68 -11.72 -4.74 -1.79
N SER A 69 -12.83 -5.44 -2.05
CA SER A 69 -13.01 -6.84 -1.65
C SER A 69 -12.41 -7.84 -2.64
N GLN A 70 -12.20 -7.42 -3.90
CA GLN A 70 -11.68 -8.24 -4.99
C GLN A 70 -10.25 -7.84 -5.39
N GLU A 71 -9.90 -6.57 -5.21
CA GLU A 71 -8.59 -6.02 -5.53
C GLU A 71 -7.74 -5.89 -4.26
N GLY A 72 -6.51 -6.38 -4.33
CA GLY A 72 -5.59 -6.39 -3.20
C GLY A 72 -4.18 -6.73 -3.65
N ALA A 73 -3.30 -6.99 -2.69
CA ALA A 73 -1.93 -7.38 -2.97
C ALA A 73 -1.39 -8.37 -1.93
N ALA A 74 -0.47 -9.22 -2.37
CA ALA A 74 0.38 -10.00 -1.48
C ALA A 74 1.69 -9.24 -1.23
N ILE A 75 2.21 -9.30 -0.01
CA ILE A 75 3.50 -8.73 0.37
C ILE A 75 4.47 -9.88 0.61
N LEU A 76 5.61 -9.87 -0.10
CA LEU A 76 6.71 -10.77 0.18
C LEU A 76 7.56 -10.18 1.32
N VAL A 77 7.75 -11.00 2.35
CA VAL A 77 8.51 -10.64 3.55
C VAL A 77 9.58 -11.67 3.83
N SER A 78 10.70 -11.21 4.39
CA SER A 78 11.80 -12.08 4.81
C SER A 78 11.46 -12.94 6.04
N ASP A 79 10.50 -12.50 6.86
CA ASP A 79 10.05 -13.20 8.06
C ASP A 79 8.57 -12.89 8.40
N ILE A 80 7.68 -13.87 8.22
CA ILE A 80 6.24 -13.71 8.44
C ILE A 80 5.86 -13.46 9.92
N HIS A 81 6.70 -13.83 10.88
CA HIS A 81 6.43 -13.62 12.29
C HIS A 81 6.78 -12.21 12.77
N LYS A 82 7.59 -11.47 12.00
CA LYS A 82 7.95 -10.08 12.27
C LYS A 82 7.14 -9.07 11.46
N ALA A 83 6.53 -9.54 10.36
CA ALA A 83 5.83 -8.74 9.36
C ALA A 83 4.63 -7.96 9.90
#